data_AF-A0A6G0ZAP3-F1
#
_entry.id   AF-A0A6G0ZAP3-F1
#
_cell.length_a   1.000
_cell.length_b   1.000
_cell.length_c   1.000
_cell.angle_alpha   90.00
_cell.angle_beta   90.00
_cell.angle_gamma   90.00
#
_symmetry.space_group_name_H-M   'P 1'
#
loop_
_entity.id
_entity.type
_entity.pdbx_description
1 polymer ?
#
loop_
_entity_poly.entity_id
_entity_poly.type
_entity_poly.pdbx_seq_one_letter_code
_entity_poly.pdbx_strand_id
1 'polypeptide(L)'
;MIEIDGEHNHLVDSTQKIERQVLRENCKRKATSFIATRPIKIIRSQLMNSVSTELEYNDIKSVRKAMYIQRRKNFPCYPPSLEDAITQLNELQNEDYLMFRGKNLFIYPVIAFLFA
;
A
#
# COMPACT_ATOMS: atom_id res chain seq x y z
N MET A 1 -19.34 -7.12 37.43
CA MET A 1 -18.43 -5.96 37.55
C MET A 1 -17.17 -6.34 36.81
N ILE A 2 -16.77 -5.57 35.79
CA ILE A 2 -15.49 -5.77 35.12
C ILE A 2 -14.48 -4.92 35.89
N GLU A 3 -13.58 -5.57 36.63
CA GLU A 3 -12.43 -4.90 37.21
C GLU A 3 -11.47 -4.55 36.08
N ILE A 4 -11.26 -3.25 35.87
CA ILE A 4 -10.31 -2.75 34.89
C ILE A 4 -8.97 -2.69 35.62
N ASP A 5 -8.21 -3.77 35.52
CA ASP A 5 -6.88 -3.86 36.10
C ASP A 5 -5.84 -3.48 35.04
N GLY A 6 -5.20 -2.32 35.22
CA GLY A 6 -4.21 -1.80 34.28
C GLY A 6 -3.96 -0.31 34.43
N GLU A 7 -3.03 0.08 35.29
CA GLU A 7 -2.47 1.44 35.28
C GLU A 7 -1.74 1.68 33.96
N HIS A 8 -2.36 2.47 33.08
CA HIS A 8 -1.77 2.85 31.80
C HIS A 8 -0.76 4.00 31.99
N ASN A 9 0.48 3.66 32.31
CA ASN A 9 1.59 4.62 32.52
C ASN A 9 2.20 5.19 31.23
N HIS A 10 1.37 5.55 30.24
CA HIS A 10 1.84 6.20 29.01
C HIS A 10 1.25 7.60 28.88
N LEU A 11 2.04 8.51 28.31
CA LEU A 11 1.55 9.83 27.94
C LEU A 11 0.44 9.68 26.90
N VAL A 12 -0.67 10.39 27.12
CA VAL A 12 -1.80 10.41 26.19
C VAL A 12 -1.30 10.88 24.82
N ASP A 13 -1.64 10.12 23.78
CA ASP A 13 -1.27 10.46 22.41
C ASP A 13 -1.90 11.79 21.99
N SER A 14 -1.12 12.62 21.29
CA SER A 14 -1.64 13.88 20.76
C SER A 14 -2.69 13.64 19.69
N THR A 15 -3.69 14.53 19.61
CA THR A 15 -4.73 14.49 18.56
C THR A 15 -4.12 14.40 17.17
N GLN A 16 -3.03 15.15 16.92
CA GLN A 16 -2.31 15.12 15.65
C GLN A 16 -1.76 13.73 15.30
N LYS A 17 -1.22 12.99 16.28
CA LYS A 17 -0.69 11.64 16.07
C LYS A 17 -1.81 10.68 15.70
N ILE A 18 -2.97 10.80 16.36
CA ILE A 18 -4.16 10.01 16.08
C ILE A 18 -4.68 10.31 14.67
N GLU A 19 -4.79 11.59 14.29
CA GLU A 19 -5.24 12.00 12.95
C GLU A 19 -4.31 11.49 11.84
N ARG A 20 -2.99 11.59 12.04
CA ARG A 20 -1.99 11.02 11.11
C ARG A 20 -2.15 9.51 10.95
N GLN A 21 -2.41 8.80 12.04
CA GLN A 21 -2.67 7.36 12.00
C GLN A 21 -3.96 7.04 11.24
N VAL A 22 -5.05 7.77 11.50
CA VAL A 22 -6.33 7.62 10.79
C VAL A 22 -6.13 7.83 9.28
N LEU A 23 -5.44 8.89 8.88
CA LEU A 23 -5.11 9.16 7.47
C LEU A 23 -4.34 8.00 6.84
N ARG A 24 -3.30 7.52 7.52
CA ARG A 24 -2.46 6.41 7.05
C ARG A 24 -3.28 5.15 6.82
N GLU A 25 -4.14 4.77 7.76
CA GLU A 25 -4.95 3.56 7.68
C GLU A 25 -6.06 3.68 6.62
N ASN A 26 -6.69 4.85 6.48
CA ASN A 26 -7.62 5.14 5.39
C ASN A 26 -6.93 4.97 4.02
N CYS A 27 -5.74 5.54 3.86
CA CYS A 27 -4.97 5.43 2.62
C CYS A 27 -4.54 3.98 2.34
N LYS A 28 -4.12 3.21 3.35
CA LYS A 28 -3.78 1.79 3.20
C LYS A 28 -4.97 0.96 2.72
N ARG A 29 -6.15 1.14 3.32
CA ARG A 29 -7.39 0.45 2.89
C ARG A 29 -7.70 0.73 1.43
N LYS A 30 -7.68 2.01 1.02
CA LYS A 30 -7.90 2.40 -0.38
C LYS A 30 -6.80 1.92 -1.32
N ALA A 31 -5.56 1.76 -0.84
CA ALA A 31 -4.46 1.30 -1.66
C ALA A 31 -4.67 -0.14 -2.17
N THR A 32 -5.34 -0.99 -1.37
CA THR A 32 -5.74 -2.35 -1.76
C THR A 32 -6.88 -2.33 -2.77
N SER A 33 -7.94 -1.54 -2.53
CA SER A 33 -9.08 -1.45 -3.46
C SER A 33 -8.74 -0.82 -4.81
N PHE A 34 -7.82 0.16 -4.83
CA PHE A 34 -7.47 0.93 -6.02
C PHE A 34 -5.98 0.74 -6.37
N ILE A 35 -5.57 -0.49 -6.67
CA ILE A 35 -4.17 -0.86 -6.86
C ILE A 35 -3.49 -0.11 -8.02
N ALA A 36 -4.21 0.11 -9.12
CA ALA A 36 -3.73 0.80 -10.31
C ALA A 36 -3.67 2.35 -10.16
N THR A 37 -4.31 2.90 -9.12
CA THR A 37 -4.34 4.36 -8.92
C THR A 37 -3.02 4.84 -8.33
N ARG A 38 -2.47 5.98 -8.81
CA ARG A 38 -1.26 6.56 -8.22
C ARG A 38 -1.48 6.89 -6.73
N PRO A 39 -0.57 6.51 -5.80
CA PRO A 39 -0.75 6.75 -4.37
C PRO A 39 -1.04 8.22 -4.03
N ILE A 40 -0.37 9.16 -4.71
CA ILE A 40 -0.57 10.59 -4.49
C ILE A 40 -2.02 11.04 -4.77
N LYS A 41 -2.72 10.43 -5.73
CA LYS A 41 -4.13 10.75 -6.00
C LYS A 41 -5.03 10.30 -4.84
N ILE A 42 -4.76 9.13 -4.28
CA ILE A 42 -5.49 8.61 -3.12
C ILE A 42 -5.24 9.51 -1.91
N ILE A 43 -3.97 9.82 -1.61
CA ILE A 43 -3.60 10.69 -0.48
C ILE A 43 -4.28 12.04 -0.62
N ARG A 44 -4.16 12.70 -1.77
CA ARG A 44 -4.84 13.99 -2.02
C ARG A 44 -6.35 13.88 -1.81
N SER A 45 -7.00 12.83 -2.30
CA SER A 45 -8.44 12.63 -2.06
C SER A 45 -8.77 12.49 -0.57
N GLN A 46 -7.91 11.87 0.22
CA GLN A 46 -8.14 11.73 1.66
C GLN A 46 -7.92 13.04 2.40
N LEU A 47 -6.93 13.83 1.99
CA LEU A 47 -6.65 15.15 2.56
C LEU A 47 -7.77 16.15 2.27
N MET A 48 -8.37 16.10 1.08
CA MET A 48 -9.53 16.95 0.76
C MET A 48 -10.77 16.64 1.59
N ASN A 49 -10.84 15.44 2.18
CA ASN A 49 -11.96 15.02 3.03
C ASN A 49 -11.65 15.15 4.53
N SER A 50 -10.44 15.59 4.92
CA SER A 50 -10.03 15.75 6.31
C SER A 50 -10.08 17.20 6.76
N VAL A 51 -10.49 17.44 8.00
CA VAL A 51 -10.85 18.78 8.52
C VAL A 51 -9.63 19.65 8.83
N SER A 52 -8.50 19.09 9.24
CA SER A 52 -7.25 19.81 9.43
C SER A 52 -6.15 18.80 9.76
N THR A 53 -5.00 18.92 9.12
CA THR A 53 -3.78 18.26 9.62
C THR A 53 -2.59 19.08 9.14
N GLU A 54 -1.86 19.67 10.08
CA GLU A 54 -0.47 20.06 9.83
C GLU A 54 0.33 18.78 9.55
N LEU A 55 0.48 18.47 8.27
CA LEU A 55 1.27 17.35 7.79
C LEU A 55 2.59 17.85 7.27
N GLU A 56 3.64 17.20 7.77
CA GLU A 56 4.95 17.38 7.22
C GLU A 56 5.10 16.50 5.96
N TYR A 57 6.05 16.86 5.10
CA TYR A 57 6.43 16.02 3.96
C TYR A 57 6.78 14.58 4.37
N ASN A 58 7.41 14.41 5.54
CA ASN A 58 7.76 13.11 6.09
C ASN A 58 6.54 12.23 6.40
N ASP A 59 5.41 12.82 6.81
CA ASP A 59 4.16 12.08 7.03
C ASP A 59 3.62 11.53 5.71
N ILE A 60 3.60 12.36 4.66
CA ILE A 60 3.15 11.96 3.32
C ILE A 60 4.04 10.84 2.78
N LYS A 61 5.36 10.95 2.98
CA LYS A 61 6.33 9.89 2.61
C LYS A 61 6.04 8.60 3.36
N SER A 62 5.75 8.66 4.66
CA SER A 62 5.39 7.51 5.49
C SER A 62 4.09 6.83 5.03
N VAL A 63 3.03 7.61 4.76
CA VAL A 63 1.76 7.12 4.23
C VAL A 63 1.97 6.41 2.90
N ARG A 64 2.70 7.04 1.97
CA ARG A 64 3.01 6.47 0.66
C ARG A 64 3.79 5.15 0.78
N LYS A 65 4.79 5.08 1.67
CA LYS A 65 5.53 3.84 1.95
C LYS A 65 4.58 2.74 2.45
N ALA A 66 3.70 3.07 3.40
CA ALA A 66 2.74 2.11 3.94
C ALA A 66 1.75 1.59 2.88
N MET A 67 1.31 2.46 1.97
CA MET A 67 0.48 2.06 0.83
C MET A 67 1.21 1.10 -0.11
N TYR A 68 2.47 1.37 -0.45
CA TYR A 68 3.25 0.48 -1.32
C TYR A 68 3.48 -0.89 -0.68
N ILE A 69 3.81 -0.92 0.62
CA ILE A 69 3.92 -2.18 1.37
C ILE A 69 2.61 -2.96 1.30
N GLN A 70 1.48 -2.29 1.51
CA GLN A 70 0.17 -2.94 1.46
C GLN A 70 -0.16 -3.46 0.06
N ARG A 71 0.22 -2.75 -1.01
CA ARG A 71 0.06 -3.22 -2.40
C ARG A 71 0.96 -4.40 -2.72
N ARG A 72 2.21 -4.39 -2.26
CA ARG A 72 3.18 -5.48 -2.51
C ARG A 72 2.71 -6.82 -1.97
N LYS A 73 1.87 -6.85 -0.92
CA LYS A 73 1.28 -8.09 -0.40
C LYS A 73 0.38 -8.82 -1.40
N ASN A 74 -0.14 -8.13 -2.41
CA ASN A 74 -0.99 -8.73 -3.45
C ASN A 74 -0.17 -9.32 -4.62
N PHE A 75 1.16 -9.17 -4.61
CA PHE A 75 2.04 -9.63 -5.67
C PHE A 75 2.97 -10.73 -5.14
N PRO A 76 3.44 -11.63 -6.02
CA PRO A 76 4.42 -12.63 -5.64
C PRO A 76 5.71 -11.99 -5.12
N CYS A 77 6.40 -12.74 -4.27
CA CYS A 77 7.72 -12.36 -3.78
C CYS A 77 8.69 -12.21 -4.95
N TYR A 78 9.71 -11.38 -4.78
CA TYR A 78 10.75 -11.26 -5.80
C TYR A 78 11.52 -12.59 -5.88
N PRO A 79 11.65 -13.22 -7.07
CA PRO A 79 12.36 -14.48 -7.22
C PRO A 79 13.86 -14.27 -6.96
N PRO A 80 14.51 -15.10 -6.13
CA PRO A 80 15.93 -14.95 -5.81
C PRO A 80 16.85 -15.47 -6.93
N SER A 81 16.35 -16.38 -7.78
CA SER A 81 17.09 -16.93 -8.92
C SER A 81 16.30 -16.82 -10.23
N LEU A 82 16.98 -17.03 -11.36
CA LEU A 82 16.35 -17.07 -12.68
C LEU A 82 15.35 -18.23 -12.79
N GLU A 83 15.68 -19.39 -12.23
CA GLU A 83 14.82 -20.58 -12.26
C GLU A 83 13.52 -20.35 -11.48
N ASP A 84 13.62 -19.72 -10.31
CA ASP A 84 12.44 -19.33 -9.53
C ASP A 84 11.58 -18.32 -10.29
N ALA A 85 12.21 -17.41 -11.05
CA ALA A 85 11.48 -16.46 -11.88
C ALA A 85 10.72 -17.15 -13.01
N ILE A 86 11.34 -18.12 -13.69
CA ILE A 86 10.70 -18.91 -14.75
C ILE A 86 9.53 -19.72 -14.17
N THR A 87 9.74 -20.37 -13.03
CA THR A 87 8.71 -21.14 -12.34
C THR A 87 7.51 -20.27 -11.96
N GLN A 88 7.76 -19.12 -11.32
CA GLN A 88 6.69 -18.17 -10.97
C GLN A 88 5.95 -17.64 -12.21
N LEU A 89 6.65 -17.37 -13.32
CA LEU A 89 6.01 -16.93 -14.56
C LEU A 89 5.08 -18.00 -15.14
N ASN A 90 5.50 -19.26 -15.12
CA ASN A 90 4.69 -20.38 -15.59
C ASN A 90 3.44 -20.58 -14.72
N GLU A 91 3.57 -20.45 -13.39
CA GLU A 91 2.43 -20.49 -12.46
C GLU A 91 1.42 -19.36 -12.75
N LEU A 92 1.91 -18.15 -13.01
CA LEU A 92 1.07 -17.00 -13.32
C LEU A 92 0.39 -17.07 -14.70
N GLN A 93 0.94 -17.83 -15.66
CA GLN A 93 0.31 -18.04 -16.97
C GLN A 93 -0.95 -18.90 -16.90
N ASN A 94 -1.05 -19.79 -15.91
CA ASN A 94 -2.23 -20.64 -15.72
C ASN A 94 -3.41 -19.86 -15.12
N GLU A 95 -3.16 -18.67 -14.59
CA GLU A 95 -4.18 -17.79 -14.06
C GLU A 95 -4.50 -16.69 -15.08
N ASP A 96 -5.78 -16.45 -15.38
CA ASP A 96 -6.26 -15.47 -16.38
C ASP A 96 -5.85 -13.99 -16.09
N TYR A 97 -5.04 -13.73 -15.07
CA TYR A 97 -4.64 -12.39 -14.61
C TYR A 97 -3.70 -11.64 -15.57
N LEU A 98 -3.10 -12.31 -16.56
CA LEU A 98 -2.12 -11.70 -17.48
C LEU A 98 -2.69 -11.34 -18.85
N MET A 99 -3.99 -11.02 -18.91
CA MET A 99 -4.65 -10.57 -20.13
C MET A 99 -4.76 -9.04 -20.19
N PHE A 100 -4.14 -8.41 -21.19
CA PHE A 100 -4.42 -7.01 -21.52
C PHE A 100 -5.08 -6.92 -22.89
N ARG A 101 -6.31 -6.41 -22.92
CA ARG A 101 -7.15 -6.36 -24.13
C ARG A 101 -7.31 -7.71 -24.84
N GLY A 102 -7.46 -8.79 -24.05
CA GLY A 102 -7.70 -10.14 -24.59
C GLY A 102 -6.50 -10.77 -25.30
N LYS A 103 -5.29 -10.22 -25.11
CA LYS A 103 -4.04 -10.83 -25.56
C LYS A 103 -3.19 -11.17 -24.35
N ASN A 104 -2.57 -12.36 -24.39
CA ASN A 104 -1.61 -12.79 -23.39
C ASN A 104 -0.50 -11.75 -23.32
N LEU A 105 -0.34 -11.14 -22.14
CA LEU A 105 0.73 -10.20 -21.90
C LEU A 105 2.02 -11.02 -21.75
N PHE A 106 2.85 -11.05 -22.79
CA PHE A 106 4.23 -11.49 -22.64
C PHE A 106 4.88 -10.53 -21.64
N ILE A 107 5.09 -11.00 -20.40
CA ILE A 107 5.81 -10.25 -19.37
C ILE A 107 7.26 -10.15 -19.85
N TYR A 108 7.56 -9.15 -20.68
CA TYR A 108 8.87 -8.54 -20.61
C TYR A 108 8.96 -7.92 -19.21
N PRO A 109 9.98 -8.25 -18.41
CA PRO A 109 10.06 -7.79 -17.04
C PRO A 109 9.97 -6.26 -17.05
N VAL A 110 8.90 -5.76 -16.44
CA VAL A 110 8.66 -4.34 -16.23
C VAL A 110 9.67 -3.87 -15.19
N ILE A 111 10.92 -3.73 -15.61
CA ILE A 111 11.98 -3.03 -14.87
C ILE A 111 11.95 -1.53 -15.24
N ALA A 112 11.20 -1.12 -16.27
CA ALA A 112 11.26 0.25 -16.79
C ALA A 112 10.22 1.26 -16.25
N PHE A 113 9.19 0.88 -15.48
CA PHE A 113 8.13 1.83 -15.07
C PHE A 113 8.13 2.23 -13.57
N LEU A 114 9.22 1.94 -12.85
CA LEU A 114 9.39 2.39 -11.45
C LEU A 114 10.27 3.64 -11.27
N PHE A 115 10.78 4.22 -12.35
CA PHE A 115 11.43 5.54 -12.34
C PHE A 115 10.95 6.40 -13.51
N ALA A 116 9.77 7.03 -13.34
CA ALA A 116 9.37 8.25 -14.03
C ALA A 116 8.26 8.96 -13.24
#